data_AF-K3X8W3-F1
#
_entry.id   AF-K3X8W3-F1
#
_cell.length_a   1.000
_cell.length_b   1.000
_cell.length_c   1.000
_cell.angle_alpha   90.00
_cell.angle_beta   90.00
_cell.angle_gamma   90.00
#
_symmetry.space_group_name_H-M   'P 1'
#
loop_
_entity.id
_entity.type
_entity.pdbx_description
1 polymer ?
#
loop_
_entity_poly.entity_id
_entity_poly.type
_entity_poly.pdbx_seq_one_letter_code
_entity_poly.pdbx_strand_id
1 'polypeptide(L)'
;MSVDQVNSSDKQTVLHINASITPDSVTTRVATAMVNHLTHHYHRHLLNGGVEKPVKNPEDVLNIEELDVWSSKLPKFDRETMQRVWRARNDSPDEADVAAFKPIQELAAQLVRADFLIVTCPVWNFSIPYVLKQYIDCIMQPGLTFRNADAEGPSRPFFKGRPVIIISSSGGKTPPPNEDFVYPFISKIFAMCGFDDPHHVAIEGLANHDKQVCFDNAVREANAIADQVVRNHKLRLDANNED
;
A
#
# COMPACT_ATOMS: atom_id res chain seq x y z
N MET A 1 20.34 -21.65 22.36
CA MET A 1 19.00 -21.07 22.60
C MET A 1 18.25 -21.16 21.29
N SER A 2 17.01 -21.67 21.33
CA SER A 2 16.22 -22.13 20.19
C SER A 2 15.82 -21.00 19.24
N VAL A 3 15.86 -21.30 17.93
CA VAL A 3 15.58 -20.42 16.78
C VAL A 3 14.08 -20.10 16.60
N ASP A 4 13.25 -20.35 17.61
CA ASP A 4 11.78 -20.25 17.52
C ASP A 4 11.21 -18.94 18.09
N GLN A 5 12.02 -17.89 18.21
CA GLN A 5 11.56 -16.56 18.64
C GLN A 5 12.16 -15.43 17.80
N VAL A 6 12.03 -15.51 16.47
CA VAL A 6 11.86 -14.25 15.73
C VAL A 6 10.48 -13.75 16.14
N ASN A 7 10.44 -12.89 17.16
CA ASN A 7 9.22 -12.26 17.64
C ASN A 7 8.47 -11.69 16.44
N SER A 8 7.16 -11.88 16.36
CA SER A 8 6.31 -11.27 15.33
C SER A 8 6.37 -9.73 15.31
N SER A 9 7.07 -9.10 16.28
CA SER A 9 7.30 -7.66 16.39
C SER A 9 8.32 -7.09 15.39
N ASP A 10 9.16 -7.91 14.77
CA ASP A 10 10.30 -7.41 13.98
C ASP A 10 10.08 -7.50 12.47
N LYS A 11 9.01 -8.17 12.01
CA LYS A 11 8.66 -8.26 10.60
C LYS A 11 8.11 -6.92 10.10
N GLN A 12 8.61 -6.46 8.96
CA GLN A 12 8.04 -5.31 8.28
C GLN A 12 6.67 -5.62 7.71
N THR A 13 5.80 -4.61 7.73
CA THR A 13 4.43 -4.75 7.25
C THR A 13 4.29 -4.24 5.82
N VAL A 14 3.91 -5.14 4.91
CA VAL A 14 3.46 -4.81 3.56
C VAL A 14 1.95 -4.73 3.55
N LEU A 15 1.39 -3.57 3.21
CA LEU A 15 -0.03 -3.45 2.93
C LEU A 15 -0.24 -3.43 1.42
N HIS A 16 -1.02 -4.37 0.91
CA HIS A 16 -1.49 -4.37 -0.46
C HIS A 16 -2.94 -3.88 -0.52
N ILE A 17 -3.14 -2.71 -1.12
CA ILE A 17 -4.46 -2.15 -1.42
C ILE A 17 -4.83 -2.56 -2.83
N ASN A 18 -5.81 -3.45 -2.94
CA ASN A 18 -6.32 -3.94 -4.21
C ASN A 18 -7.55 -3.16 -4.66
N ALA A 19 -7.38 -2.34 -5.71
CA ALA A 19 -8.48 -1.62 -6.35
C ALA A 19 -8.99 -2.27 -7.64
N SER A 20 -8.46 -3.43 -8.01
CA SER A 20 -8.97 -4.19 -9.15
C SER A 20 -10.31 -4.85 -8.82
N ILE A 21 -11.25 -4.78 -9.76
CA ILE A 21 -12.58 -5.38 -9.60
C ILE A 21 -12.54 -6.92 -9.52
N THR A 22 -11.54 -7.55 -10.13
CA THR A 22 -11.32 -8.99 -10.02
C THR A 22 -10.10 -9.27 -9.14
N PRO A 23 -10.21 -10.15 -8.13
CA PRO A 23 -9.09 -10.51 -7.28
C PRO A 23 -7.88 -11.09 -8.04
N ASP A 24 -8.10 -11.79 -9.16
CA ASP A 24 -7.02 -12.34 -10.01
C ASP A 24 -6.66 -11.41 -11.19
N SER A 25 -6.74 -10.09 -10.99
CA SER A 25 -6.39 -9.14 -12.04
C SER A 25 -4.90 -9.21 -12.41
N VAL A 26 -4.54 -8.70 -13.59
CA VAL A 26 -3.14 -8.63 -14.02
C VAL A 26 -2.27 -7.82 -13.05
N THR A 27 -2.80 -6.73 -12.48
CA THR A 27 -2.08 -5.93 -11.48
C THR A 27 -1.91 -6.71 -10.17
N THR A 28 -2.93 -7.44 -9.73
CA THR A 28 -2.86 -8.29 -8.53
C THR A 28 -1.83 -9.41 -8.70
N ARG A 29 -1.82 -10.07 -9.86
CA ARG A 29 -0.82 -11.11 -10.17
C ARG A 29 0.61 -10.57 -10.17
N VAL A 30 0.83 -9.36 -10.69
CA VAL A 30 2.14 -8.68 -10.62
C VAL A 30 2.50 -8.33 -9.18
N ALA A 31 1.56 -7.82 -8.38
CA ALA A 31 1.77 -7.57 -6.95
C ALA A 31 2.17 -8.85 -6.20
N THR A 32 1.47 -9.96 -6.42
CA THR A 32 1.82 -11.27 -5.84
C THR A 32 3.21 -11.72 -6.26
N ALA A 33 3.57 -11.60 -7.54
CA ALA A 33 4.91 -11.94 -8.01
C ALA A 33 5.99 -11.08 -7.32
N MET A 34 5.73 -9.79 -7.15
CA MET A 34 6.62 -8.86 -6.47
C MET A 34 6.79 -9.20 -4.97
N VAL A 35 5.70 -9.52 -4.26
CA VAL A 35 5.74 -9.93 -2.85
C VAL A 35 6.54 -11.24 -2.68
N ASN A 36 6.35 -12.20 -3.59
CA ASN A 36 7.15 -13.42 -3.63
C ASN A 36 8.63 -13.12 -3.89
N HIS A 37 8.93 -12.17 -4.79
CA HIS A 37 10.31 -11.75 -5.06
C HIS A 37 10.97 -11.07 -3.85
N LEU A 38 10.25 -10.15 -3.18
CA LEU A 38 10.69 -9.54 -1.92
C LEU A 38 11.02 -10.63 -0.90
N THR A 39 10.13 -11.60 -0.72
CA THR A 39 10.32 -12.74 0.20
C THR A 39 11.66 -13.46 -0.03
N HIS A 40 11.97 -13.80 -1.28
CA HIS A 40 13.23 -14.46 -1.63
C HIS A 40 14.45 -13.56 -1.44
N HIS A 41 14.32 -12.27 -1.73
CA HIS A 41 15.41 -11.31 -1.54
C HIS A 41 15.71 -11.11 -0.04
N TYR A 42 14.70 -10.96 0.80
CA TYR A 42 14.83 -10.90 2.27
C TYR A 42 15.48 -12.17 2.83
N HIS A 43 15.03 -13.35 2.38
CA HIS A 43 15.60 -14.63 2.78
C HIS A 43 17.09 -14.74 2.47
N ARG A 44 17.51 -14.33 1.26
CA ARG A 44 18.92 -14.38 0.85
C ARG A 44 19.81 -13.48 1.71
N HIS A 45 19.33 -12.32 2.13
CA HIS A 45 20.08 -11.39 2.99
C HIS A 45 20.14 -11.84 4.45
N LEU A 46 19.05 -12.36 5.01
CA LEU A 46 19.03 -12.96 6.36
C LEU A 46 20.00 -14.15 6.50
N LEU A 47 20.23 -14.90 5.43
CA LEU A 47 21.09 -16.09 5.44
C LEU A 47 22.59 -15.81 5.42
N ASN A 48 23.04 -14.56 5.26
CA ASN A 48 24.45 -14.20 5.46
C ASN A 48 24.92 -14.31 6.94
N GLY A 49 24.05 -14.78 7.86
CA GLY A 49 24.36 -15.01 9.28
C GLY A 49 24.16 -16.44 9.83
N GLY A 50 23.61 -17.41 9.07
CA GLY A 50 23.60 -18.84 9.46
C GLY A 50 22.29 -19.64 9.25
N VAL A 51 22.41 -20.77 8.53
CA VAL A 51 21.64 -22.04 8.48
C VAL A 51 20.13 -22.07 8.06
N GLU A 52 19.93 -22.41 6.76
CA GLU A 52 19.22 -23.59 6.15
C GLU A 52 17.69 -23.83 6.15
N LYS A 53 16.78 -22.95 6.57
CA LYS A 53 15.36 -23.16 6.17
C LYS A 53 15.02 -22.41 4.88
N PRO A 54 14.66 -23.08 3.77
CA PRO A 54 14.13 -22.39 2.61
C PRO A 54 12.83 -21.69 3.03
N VAL A 55 12.77 -20.36 2.88
CA VAL A 55 11.52 -19.64 3.04
C VAL A 55 10.60 -20.09 1.92
N LYS A 56 9.50 -20.72 2.32
CA LYS A 56 8.51 -21.25 1.38
C LYS A 56 7.43 -20.22 1.12
N ASN A 57 7.09 -19.44 2.14
CA ASN A 57 5.98 -18.52 2.04
C ASN A 57 6.37 -17.09 2.46
N PRO A 58 5.76 -16.06 1.83
CA PRO A 58 6.00 -14.66 2.19
C PRO A 58 5.79 -14.30 3.66
N GLU A 59 4.79 -14.91 4.32
CA GLU A 59 4.48 -14.67 5.73
C GLU A 59 5.58 -15.13 6.69
N ASP A 60 6.56 -15.91 6.23
CA ASP A 60 7.71 -16.31 7.05
C ASP A 60 8.60 -15.11 7.38
N VAL A 61 8.64 -14.07 6.52
CA VAL A 61 9.57 -12.93 6.62
C VAL A 61 8.88 -11.56 6.61
N LEU A 62 7.66 -11.47 6.11
CA LEU A 62 6.88 -10.23 6.03
C LEU A 62 5.54 -10.39 6.76
N ASN A 63 5.04 -9.30 7.35
CA ASN A 63 3.63 -9.20 7.71
C ASN A 63 2.87 -8.69 6.48
N ILE A 64 2.09 -9.54 5.83
CA ILE A 64 1.34 -9.16 4.62
C ILE A 64 -0.10 -8.91 5.03
N GLU A 65 -0.53 -7.68 4.87
CA GLU A 65 -1.91 -7.27 5.03
C GLU A 65 -2.51 -6.97 3.65
N GLU A 66 -3.74 -7.44 3.44
CA GLU A 66 -4.48 -7.26 2.20
C GLU A 66 -5.73 -6.41 2.47
N LEU A 67 -5.98 -5.45 1.60
CA LEU A 67 -7.20 -4.65 1.58
C LEU A 67 -7.84 -4.69 0.20
N ASP A 68 -8.92 -5.46 0.07
CA ASP A 68 -9.83 -5.37 -1.06
C ASP A 68 -10.80 -4.21 -0.85
N VAL A 69 -10.64 -3.14 -1.63
CA VAL A 69 -11.51 -1.96 -1.53
C VAL A 69 -12.94 -2.26 -1.99
N TRP A 70 -13.16 -3.30 -2.79
CA TRP A 70 -14.48 -3.73 -3.24
C TRP A 70 -15.21 -4.60 -2.21
N SER A 71 -14.53 -4.99 -1.13
CA SER A 71 -15.15 -5.79 -0.08
C SER A 71 -16.30 -5.03 0.59
N SER A 72 -17.31 -5.78 1.04
CA SER A 72 -18.48 -5.22 1.75
C SER A 72 -18.14 -4.55 3.08
N LYS A 73 -16.88 -4.61 3.51
CA LYS A 73 -16.37 -4.00 4.75
C LYS A 73 -15.97 -2.54 4.55
N LEU A 74 -15.81 -2.04 3.31
CA LEU A 74 -15.47 -0.64 3.09
C LEU A 74 -16.64 0.27 3.54
N PRO A 75 -16.41 1.22 4.47
CA PRO A 75 -17.45 2.14 4.92
C PRO A 75 -17.98 2.98 3.76
N LYS A 76 -19.28 3.22 3.73
CA LYS A 76 -19.89 4.14 2.78
C LYS A 76 -19.40 5.56 3.06
N PHE A 77 -19.04 6.28 1.99
CA PHE A 77 -18.77 7.70 2.08
C PHE A 77 -20.02 8.48 1.65
N ASP A 78 -21.04 8.47 2.51
CA ASP A 78 -22.31 9.18 2.28
C ASP A 78 -22.59 10.22 3.38
N ARG A 79 -23.65 11.01 3.18
CA ARG A 79 -24.01 12.11 4.09
C ARG A 79 -24.23 11.63 5.51
N GLU A 80 -24.96 10.53 5.69
CA GLU A 80 -25.27 10.02 7.03
C GLU A 80 -23.99 9.58 7.74
N THR A 81 -23.18 8.74 7.09
CA THR A 81 -21.95 8.21 7.66
C THR A 81 -20.99 9.35 8.00
N MET A 82 -20.82 10.34 7.10
CA MET A 82 -19.91 11.45 7.34
C MET A 82 -20.42 12.43 8.42
N GLN A 83 -21.73 12.61 8.58
CA GLN A 83 -22.29 13.37 9.69
C GLN A 83 -22.01 12.69 11.04
N ARG A 84 -22.15 11.35 11.09
CA ARG A 84 -21.82 10.55 12.28
C ARG A 84 -20.33 10.65 12.62
N VAL A 85 -19.45 10.49 11.63
CA VAL A 85 -18.00 10.65 11.80
C VAL A 85 -17.66 12.07 12.28
N TRP A 86 -18.33 13.09 11.76
CA TRP A 86 -18.10 14.47 12.20
C TRP A 86 -18.50 14.68 13.67
N ARG A 87 -19.66 14.16 14.11
CA ARG A 87 -20.07 14.20 15.52
C ARG A 87 -19.14 13.40 16.43
N ALA A 88 -18.72 12.21 15.98
CA ALA A 88 -17.74 11.35 16.65
C ALA A 88 -16.43 12.09 17.00
N ARG A 89 -16.08 13.10 16.21
CA ARG A 89 -14.81 13.83 16.35
C ARG A 89 -14.92 15.16 17.08
N ASN A 90 -16.07 15.84 16.99
CA ASN A 90 -16.16 17.26 17.37
C ASN A 90 -17.21 17.54 18.45
N ASP A 91 -18.15 16.65 18.68
CA ASP A 91 -19.27 16.85 19.60
C ASP A 91 -19.25 15.83 20.76
N SER A 92 -20.39 15.65 21.45
CA SER A 92 -20.63 14.55 22.38
C SER A 92 -21.26 13.37 21.62
N PRO A 93 -20.47 12.38 21.18
CA PRO A 93 -20.99 11.33 20.32
C PRO A 93 -21.83 10.32 21.07
N ASP A 94 -22.86 9.80 20.38
CA ASP A 94 -23.57 8.62 20.82
C ASP A 94 -22.88 7.33 20.35
N GLU A 95 -23.42 6.18 20.75
CA GLU A 95 -22.87 4.87 20.38
C GLU A 95 -22.86 4.63 18.86
N ALA A 96 -23.84 5.18 18.13
CA ALA A 96 -23.96 5.01 16.69
C ALA A 96 -22.93 5.88 15.93
N ASP A 97 -22.61 7.06 16.45
CA ASP A 97 -21.55 7.91 15.94
C ASP A 97 -20.17 7.23 16.08
N VAL A 98 -19.89 6.67 17.25
CA VAL A 98 -18.66 5.89 17.50
C VAL A 98 -18.61 4.65 16.60
N ALA A 99 -19.71 3.91 16.47
CA ALA A 99 -19.79 2.72 15.63
C ALA A 99 -19.57 3.02 14.14
N ALA A 100 -20.07 4.16 13.65
CA ALA A 100 -19.85 4.58 12.26
C ALA A 100 -18.39 4.98 12.01
N PHE A 101 -17.70 5.54 13.00
CA PHE A 101 -16.32 5.99 12.84
C PHE A 101 -15.29 4.86 12.97
N LYS A 102 -15.55 3.87 13.83
CA LYS A 102 -14.61 2.79 14.14
C LYS A 102 -14.02 2.08 12.90
N PRO A 103 -14.79 1.66 11.90
CA PRO A 103 -14.23 1.03 10.70
C PRO A 103 -13.24 1.92 9.94
N ILE A 104 -13.46 3.23 9.91
CA ILE A 104 -12.54 4.18 9.27
C ILE A 104 -11.24 4.28 10.09
N GLN A 105 -11.34 4.29 11.41
CA GLN A 105 -10.16 4.28 12.29
C GLN A 105 -9.35 2.99 12.11
N GLU A 106 -10.01 1.85 11.94
CA GLU A 106 -9.36 0.56 11.68
C GLU A 106 -8.61 0.58 10.34
N LEU A 107 -9.23 1.09 9.26
CA LEU A 107 -8.59 1.24 7.95
C LEU A 107 -7.40 2.22 7.99
N ALA A 108 -7.53 3.34 8.70
CA ALA A 108 -6.45 4.29 8.88
C ALA A 108 -5.28 3.71 9.69
N ALA A 109 -5.60 2.98 10.77
CA ALA A 109 -4.60 2.28 11.57
C ALA A 109 -3.88 1.21 10.75
N GLN A 110 -4.59 0.52 9.85
CA GLN A 110 -4.01 -0.43 8.91
C GLN A 110 -2.93 0.23 8.04
N LEU A 111 -3.27 1.37 7.41
CA LEU A 111 -2.34 2.13 6.58
C LEU A 111 -1.12 2.62 7.38
N VAL A 112 -1.34 3.17 8.58
CA VAL A 112 -0.28 3.73 9.44
C VAL A 112 0.72 2.66 9.91
N ARG A 113 0.26 1.41 10.13
CA ARG A 113 1.15 0.30 10.49
C ARG A 113 2.03 -0.17 9.33
N ALA A 114 1.63 0.07 8.08
CA ALA A 114 2.37 -0.42 6.93
C ALA A 114 3.71 0.30 6.78
N ASP A 115 4.79 -0.47 6.63
CA ASP A 115 6.13 0.05 6.30
C ASP A 115 6.32 0.23 4.81
N PHE A 116 5.55 -0.53 4.03
CA PHE A 116 5.62 -0.59 2.59
C PHE A 116 4.20 -0.71 2.02
N LEU A 117 3.90 0.05 0.97
CA LEU A 117 2.58 0.08 0.36
C LEU A 117 2.63 -0.43 -1.08
N ILE A 118 1.75 -1.37 -1.42
CA ILE A 118 1.45 -1.74 -2.81
C ILE A 118 0.02 -1.28 -3.11
N VAL A 119 -0.17 -0.54 -4.19
CA VAL A 119 -1.49 -0.13 -4.67
C VAL A 119 -1.69 -0.69 -6.07
N THR A 120 -2.59 -1.65 -6.23
CA THR A 120 -2.98 -2.13 -7.56
C THR A 120 -4.21 -1.39 -8.05
N CYS A 121 -4.12 -0.78 -9.23
CA CYS A 121 -5.14 0.15 -9.71
C CYS A 121 -5.33 0.09 -11.23
N PRO A 122 -6.43 -0.49 -11.76
CA PRO A 122 -6.74 -0.34 -13.18
C PRO A 122 -7.09 1.11 -13.50
N VAL A 123 -6.69 1.59 -14.68
CA VAL A 123 -7.00 2.94 -15.16
C VAL A 123 -8.39 2.94 -15.78
N TRP A 124 -9.35 3.61 -15.15
CA TRP A 124 -10.72 3.74 -15.63
C TRP A 124 -11.03 5.20 -15.92
N ASN A 125 -11.41 5.50 -17.17
CA ASN A 125 -11.71 6.87 -17.61
C ASN A 125 -10.62 7.88 -17.22
N PHE A 126 -9.36 7.53 -17.52
CA PHE A 126 -8.16 8.33 -17.22
C PHE A 126 -7.87 8.54 -15.72
N SER A 127 -8.57 7.84 -14.83
CA SER A 127 -8.44 8.01 -13.38
C SER A 127 -8.45 6.67 -12.65
N ILE A 128 -8.44 6.74 -11.32
CA ILE A 128 -8.55 5.60 -10.42
C ILE A 128 -10.01 5.11 -10.33
N PRO A 129 -10.26 3.84 -9.96
CA PRO A 129 -11.60 3.38 -9.64
C PRO A 129 -12.22 4.19 -8.50
N TYR A 130 -13.51 4.52 -8.60
CA TYR A 130 -14.18 5.37 -7.61
C TYR A 130 -14.13 4.79 -6.18
N VAL A 131 -14.09 3.47 -6.04
CA VAL A 131 -14.03 2.79 -4.74
C VAL A 131 -12.67 2.99 -4.07
N LEU A 132 -11.58 3.08 -4.84
CA LEU A 132 -10.28 3.48 -4.29
C LEU A 132 -10.32 4.94 -3.80
N LYS A 133 -10.98 5.82 -4.56
CA LYS A 133 -11.20 7.21 -4.13
C LYS A 133 -12.04 7.27 -2.84
N GLN A 134 -13.07 6.44 -2.72
CA GLN A 134 -13.89 6.32 -1.51
C GLN A 134 -13.05 5.86 -0.30
N TYR A 135 -12.19 4.85 -0.47
CA TYR A 135 -11.27 4.41 0.57
C TYR A 135 -10.34 5.55 1.01
N ILE A 136 -9.74 6.26 0.04
CA ILE A 136 -8.90 7.43 0.29
C ILE A 136 -9.70 8.49 1.07
N ASP A 137 -10.91 8.82 0.65
CA ASP A 137 -11.73 9.84 1.32
C ASP A 137 -12.09 9.46 2.76
N CYS A 138 -12.34 8.17 3.02
CA CYS A 138 -12.55 7.66 4.38
C CYS A 138 -11.33 7.92 5.27
N ILE A 139 -10.13 7.52 4.85
CA ILE A 139 -8.93 7.50 5.71
C ILE A 139 -8.17 8.83 5.73
N MET A 140 -8.33 9.69 4.72
CA MET A 140 -7.61 10.96 4.60
C MET A 140 -8.20 12.01 5.55
N GLN A 141 -8.06 11.74 6.85
CA GLN A 141 -8.50 12.63 7.90
C GLN A 141 -7.33 13.02 8.81
N PRO A 142 -7.27 14.30 9.22
CA PRO A 142 -6.27 14.74 10.18
C PRO A 142 -6.34 13.97 11.49
N GLY A 143 -5.19 13.65 12.07
CA GLY A 143 -5.07 12.84 13.28
C GLY A 143 -5.26 11.33 13.06
N LEU A 144 -5.67 10.87 11.87
CA LEU A 144 -5.78 9.44 11.56
C LEU A 144 -4.62 8.93 10.71
N THR A 145 -4.33 9.58 9.59
CA THR A 145 -3.28 9.19 8.64
C THR A 145 -2.18 10.24 8.47
N PHE A 146 -2.44 11.48 8.91
CA PHE A 146 -1.48 12.57 8.93
C PHE A 146 -1.75 13.52 10.10
N ARG A 147 -0.76 14.34 10.47
CA ARG A 147 -0.89 15.34 11.55
C ARG A 147 -1.71 16.54 11.09
N ASN A 148 -2.53 17.05 12.00
CA ASN A 148 -3.23 18.33 11.82
C ASN A 148 -2.24 19.47 11.55
N ALA A 149 -2.71 20.52 10.87
CA ALA A 149 -2.06 21.82 10.93
C ALA A 149 -2.14 22.36 12.37
N ASP A 150 -1.04 22.93 12.84
CA ASP A 150 -0.88 23.43 14.21
C ASP A 150 0.08 24.64 14.21
N ALA A 151 0.49 25.10 15.38
CA ALA A 151 1.42 26.22 15.51
C ALA A 151 2.79 25.97 14.86
N GLU A 152 3.16 24.70 14.63
CA GLU A 152 4.43 24.31 14.00
C GLU A 152 4.35 24.33 12.46
N GLY A 153 3.14 24.37 11.87
CA GLY A 153 2.97 24.52 10.44
C GLY A 153 1.75 23.81 9.84
N PRO A 154 1.72 23.64 8.51
CA PRO A 154 0.62 22.97 7.82
C PRO A 154 0.55 21.47 8.16
N SER A 155 -0.54 20.83 7.75
CA SER A 155 -0.70 19.38 7.82
C SER A 155 0.52 18.65 7.25
N ARG A 156 1.00 17.63 7.96
CA ARG A 156 2.25 16.92 7.66
C ARG A 156 2.13 15.43 8.00
N PRO A 157 2.88 14.52 7.34
CA PRO A 157 2.75 13.10 7.61
C PRO A 157 3.25 12.73 9.02
N PHE A 158 2.82 11.57 9.55
CA PHE A 158 3.29 11.07 10.85
C PHE A 158 4.73 10.57 10.81
N PHE A 159 5.09 9.96 9.68
CA PHE A 159 6.38 9.37 9.35
C PHE A 159 6.74 9.79 7.92
N LYS A 160 7.98 9.56 7.49
CA LYS A 160 8.46 9.86 6.14
C LYS A 160 9.37 8.74 5.66
N GLY A 161 9.65 8.74 4.36
CA GLY A 161 10.58 7.82 3.73
C GLY A 161 10.00 6.41 3.54
N ARG A 162 8.68 6.21 3.54
CA ARG A 162 8.13 4.87 3.24
C ARG A 162 7.88 4.70 1.73
N PRO A 163 8.19 3.53 1.15
CA PRO A 163 7.95 3.27 -0.26
C PRO A 163 6.47 3.00 -0.55
N VAL A 164 5.99 3.52 -1.70
CA VAL A 164 4.70 3.14 -2.29
C VAL A 164 4.91 2.69 -3.74
N ILE A 165 4.42 1.50 -4.06
CA ILE A 165 4.52 0.92 -5.39
C ILE A 165 3.13 0.88 -6.00
N ILE A 166 2.98 1.62 -7.08
CA ILE A 166 1.72 1.79 -7.80
C ILE A 166 1.80 0.86 -9.01
N ILE A 167 0.94 -0.14 -9.05
CA ILE A 167 0.88 -1.09 -10.17
C ILE A 167 -0.42 -0.81 -10.91
N SER A 168 -0.32 -0.12 -12.04
CA SER A 168 -1.50 0.24 -12.83
C SER A 168 -1.65 -0.59 -14.09
N SER A 169 -2.89 -0.76 -14.57
CA SER A 169 -3.14 -1.40 -15.86
C SER A 169 -4.04 -0.58 -16.76
N SER A 170 -3.74 -0.53 -18.05
CA SER A 170 -4.52 0.22 -19.03
C SER A 170 -4.62 -0.51 -20.38
N GLY A 171 -5.74 -0.31 -21.07
CA GLY A 171 -5.89 -0.79 -22.45
C GLY A 171 -5.01 -0.03 -23.43
N GLY A 172 -4.82 1.28 -23.20
CA GLY A 172 -3.92 2.15 -23.95
C GLY A 172 -2.54 2.29 -23.30
N LYS A 173 -1.72 3.19 -23.85
CA LYS A 173 -0.45 3.60 -23.25
C LYS A 173 -0.66 4.52 -22.05
N THR A 174 0.33 4.61 -21.16
CA THR A 174 0.32 5.62 -20.10
C THR A 174 0.35 6.99 -20.77
N PRO A 175 -0.55 7.91 -20.36
CA PRO A 175 -0.56 9.25 -20.90
C PRO A 175 0.75 9.99 -20.58
N PRO A 176 1.10 11.04 -21.34
CA PRO A 176 2.23 11.89 -20.96
C PRO A 176 2.00 12.50 -19.56
N PRO A 177 3.05 12.90 -18.82
CA PRO A 177 2.93 13.30 -17.42
C PRO A 177 1.91 14.41 -17.12
N ASN A 178 1.61 15.29 -18.07
CA ASN A 178 0.61 16.36 -17.96
C ASN A 178 -0.84 15.87 -18.11
N GLU A 179 -1.04 14.61 -18.51
CA GLU A 179 -2.34 13.95 -18.73
C GLU A 179 -2.52 12.70 -17.86
N ASP A 180 -1.50 12.34 -17.06
CA ASP A 180 -1.58 11.25 -16.09
C ASP A 180 -2.20 11.75 -14.78
N PHE A 181 -3.42 11.27 -14.49
CA PHE A 181 -4.12 11.56 -13.24
C PHE A 181 -4.04 10.40 -12.22
N VAL A 182 -3.38 9.29 -12.55
CA VAL A 182 -3.30 8.12 -11.67
C VAL A 182 -2.03 8.17 -10.83
N TYR A 183 -0.85 8.13 -11.46
CA TYR A 183 0.40 8.08 -10.71
C TYR A 183 0.63 9.33 -9.87
N PRO A 184 0.46 10.57 -10.39
CA PRO A 184 0.63 11.78 -9.58
C PRO A 184 -0.37 11.89 -8.43
N PHE A 185 -1.63 11.50 -8.64
CA PHE A 185 -2.66 11.57 -7.60
C PHE A 185 -2.36 10.60 -6.44
N ILE A 186 -2.10 9.32 -6.76
CA ILE A 186 -1.80 8.29 -5.76
C ILE A 186 -0.50 8.63 -5.02
N SER A 187 0.54 9.04 -5.75
CA SER A 187 1.82 9.46 -5.15
C SER A 187 1.62 10.64 -4.19
N LYS A 188 0.89 11.67 -4.63
CA LYS A 188 0.66 12.87 -3.81
C LYS A 188 -0.12 12.56 -2.54
N ILE A 189 -1.18 11.76 -2.64
CA ILE A 189 -2.06 11.49 -1.50
C ILE A 189 -1.37 10.61 -0.45
N PHE A 190 -0.66 9.56 -0.87
CA PHE A 190 0.04 8.68 0.07
C PHE A 190 1.35 9.28 0.60
N ALA A 191 1.98 10.23 -0.10
CA ALA A 191 3.06 11.04 0.47
C ALA A 191 2.59 11.85 1.69
N MET A 192 1.35 12.34 1.71
CA MET A 192 0.76 12.99 2.89
C MET A 192 0.59 12.02 4.06
N CYS A 193 0.47 10.72 3.77
CA CYS A 193 0.43 9.64 4.77
C CYS A 193 1.82 9.12 5.14
N GLY A 194 2.91 9.67 4.58
CA GLY A 194 4.29 9.28 4.87
C GLY A 194 4.92 8.29 3.90
N PHE A 195 4.22 7.91 2.82
CA PHE A 195 4.75 7.11 1.74
C PHE A 195 5.24 8.01 0.59
N ASP A 196 6.38 8.68 0.79
CA ASP A 196 6.92 9.72 -0.09
C ASP A 196 8.07 9.24 -1.00
N ASP A 197 8.28 7.92 -1.11
CA ASP A 197 9.12 7.28 -2.13
C ASP A 197 8.28 6.47 -3.14
N PRO A 198 7.66 7.12 -4.15
CA PRO A 198 6.74 6.48 -5.07
C PRO A 198 7.43 5.82 -6.28
N HIS A 199 7.02 4.59 -6.58
CA HIS A 199 7.44 3.84 -7.77
C HIS A 199 6.21 3.43 -8.60
N HIS A 200 6.37 3.32 -9.92
CA HIS A 200 5.28 3.00 -10.84
C HIS A 200 5.65 1.78 -11.69
N VAL A 201 4.75 0.81 -11.75
CA VAL A 201 4.76 -0.29 -12.72
C VAL A 201 3.53 -0.11 -13.61
N ALA A 202 3.75 0.28 -14.86
CA ALA A 202 2.69 0.56 -15.81
C ALA A 202 2.45 -0.62 -16.77
N ILE A 203 1.34 -1.34 -16.57
CA ILE A 203 0.93 -2.46 -17.42
C ILE A 203 0.06 -1.92 -18.57
N GLU A 204 0.71 -1.52 -19.65
CA GLU A 204 0.08 -0.79 -20.75
C GLU A 204 -0.28 -1.66 -21.96
N GLY A 205 -1.15 -1.12 -22.83
CA GLY A 205 -1.42 -1.67 -24.15
C GLY A 205 -2.24 -2.96 -24.14
N LEU A 206 -2.90 -3.29 -23.03
CA LEU A 206 -3.62 -4.56 -22.84
C LEU A 206 -4.79 -4.78 -23.82
N ALA A 207 -5.23 -3.73 -24.53
CA ALA A 207 -6.23 -3.86 -25.58
C ALA A 207 -5.66 -4.44 -26.88
N ASN A 208 -4.38 -4.20 -27.17
CA ASN A 208 -3.79 -4.44 -28.50
C ASN A 208 -2.51 -5.30 -28.47
N HIS A 209 -1.92 -5.53 -27.29
CA HIS A 209 -0.69 -6.31 -27.13
C HIS A 209 -0.95 -7.68 -26.50
N ASP A 210 0.03 -8.57 -26.63
CA ASP A 210 0.02 -9.87 -25.97
C ASP A 210 0.05 -9.69 -24.44
N LYS A 211 -0.98 -10.19 -23.77
CA LYS A 211 -1.19 -10.00 -22.33
C LYS A 211 -0.12 -10.72 -21.50
N GLN A 212 0.41 -11.84 -21.97
CA GLN A 212 1.46 -12.57 -21.27
C GLN A 212 2.78 -11.81 -21.36
N VAL A 213 3.11 -11.25 -22.53
CA VAL A 213 4.29 -10.39 -22.69
C VAL A 213 4.18 -9.14 -21.81
N CYS A 214 3.01 -8.48 -21.79
CA CYS A 214 2.80 -7.33 -20.90
C CYS A 214 2.98 -7.70 -19.42
N PHE A 215 2.44 -8.87 -19.00
CA PHE A 215 2.60 -9.38 -17.65
C PHE A 215 4.07 -9.67 -17.31
N ASP A 216 4.79 -10.39 -18.16
CA ASP A 216 6.19 -10.75 -17.91
C ASP A 216 7.10 -9.52 -17.84
N ASN A 217 6.84 -8.50 -18.67
CA ASN A 217 7.52 -7.21 -18.61
C ASN A 217 7.28 -6.52 -17.26
N ALA A 218 6.02 -6.44 -16.84
CA ALA A 218 5.64 -5.82 -15.58
C ALA A 218 6.22 -6.54 -14.36
N VAL A 219 6.28 -7.88 -14.37
CA VAL A 219 6.93 -8.65 -13.30
C VAL A 219 8.43 -8.33 -13.22
N ARG A 220 9.13 -8.24 -14.37
CA ARG A 220 10.55 -7.87 -14.37
C ARG A 220 10.78 -6.48 -13.80
N GLU A 221 9.96 -5.51 -14.18
CA GLU A 221 10.03 -4.14 -13.68
C GLU A 221 9.71 -4.08 -12.17
N ALA A 222 8.64 -4.73 -11.73
CA ALA A 222 8.26 -4.80 -10.32
C ALA A 222 9.37 -5.42 -9.46
N ASN A 223 10.03 -6.49 -9.94
CA ASN A 223 11.14 -7.11 -9.23
C ASN A 223 12.38 -6.21 -9.17
N ALA A 224 12.69 -5.46 -10.23
CA ALA A 224 13.79 -4.50 -10.22
C ALA A 224 13.54 -3.35 -9.22
N ILE A 225 12.30 -2.85 -9.15
CA ILE A 225 11.86 -1.86 -8.15
C ILE A 225 11.95 -2.46 -6.74
N ALA A 226 11.49 -3.70 -6.54
CA ALA A 226 11.59 -4.40 -5.27
C ALA A 226 13.04 -4.45 -4.77
N ASP A 227 13.98 -4.84 -5.64
CA ASP A 227 15.41 -4.88 -5.31
C ASP A 227 15.96 -3.48 -4.96
N GLN A 228 15.53 -2.44 -5.68
CA GLN A 228 15.90 -1.06 -5.37
C GLN A 228 15.37 -0.61 -4.00
N VAL A 229 14.11 -0.89 -3.71
CA VAL A 229 13.47 -0.49 -2.44
C VAL A 229 14.15 -1.21 -1.27
N VAL A 230 14.45 -2.50 -1.39
CA VAL A 230 15.19 -3.23 -0.34
C VAL A 230 16.55 -2.57 -0.06
N ARG A 231 17.30 -2.22 -1.11
CA ARG A 231 18.60 -1.55 -0.96
C ARG A 231 18.50 -0.18 -0.30
N ASN A 232 17.53 0.64 -0.73
CA ASN A 232 17.45 2.05 -0.32
C ASN A 232 16.91 2.22 1.10
N HIS A 233 15.95 1.40 1.50
CA HIS A 233 15.26 1.57 2.77
C HIS A 233 15.90 0.81 3.92
N LYS A 234 17.02 0.08 3.64
CA LYS A 234 17.61 -0.89 4.56
C LYS A 234 16.51 -1.66 5.29
N LEU A 235 15.50 -2.09 4.51
CA LEU A 235 14.29 -2.75 4.98
C LEU A 235 14.71 -3.67 6.13
N ARG A 236 14.28 -3.35 7.36
CA ARG A 236 14.94 -3.72 8.63
C ARG A 236 15.20 -5.22 8.71
N LEU A 237 16.33 -5.61 8.16
CA LEU A 237 16.92 -6.94 8.25
C LEU A 237 18.09 -6.93 9.24
N ASP A 238 18.63 -5.73 9.51
CA ASP A 238 19.86 -5.52 10.30
C ASP A 238 19.66 -4.58 11.51
N ALA A 239 18.47 -4.54 12.14
CA ALA A 239 18.25 -3.71 13.34
C ALA A 239 19.03 -4.17 14.60
N ASN A 240 20.06 -5.00 14.44
CA ASN A 240 20.97 -5.44 15.49
C ASN A 240 22.46 -5.18 15.19
N ASN A 241 22.82 -4.35 14.20
CA ASN A 241 24.19 -3.86 14.09
C ASN A 241 24.22 -2.44 13.52
N GLU A 242 24.39 -1.46 14.41
CA GLU A 242 25.37 -0.36 14.35
C GLU A 242 24.84 0.87 15.13
N ASP A 243 25.51 1.12 16.25
CA ASP A 243 25.71 2.34 17.07
C ASP A 243 24.52 3.18 17.57
#